data_AF-A0AB35NA31-F1
#
_entry.id   AF-A0AB35NA31-F1
#
_cell.length_a   1.000
_cell.length_b   1.000
_cell.length_c   1.000
_cell.angle_alpha   90.00
_cell.angle_beta   90.00
_cell.angle_gamma   90.00
#
_symmetry.space_group_name_H-M   'P 1'
#
loop_
_entity.id
_entity.type
_entity.pdbx_description
1 polymer ?
#
loop_
_entity_poly.entity_id
_entity_poly.type
_entity_poly.pdbx_seq_one_letter_code
_entity_poly.pdbx_strand_id
1 'polypeptide(L)'
;MWRQRLTVFKDKPEISLLREMSTTSWRLYHVKDKSAWFLDAFAPEGAPPSLGAHYDSLIKIPDIICPEFEAFLAEHPNKFDSFQIYREILHEAIFLSQMFNTQVLSSYSDDEESDFVAVAEHGELKLLRFGCYTEEIRQLTRAEAFAVDSHITTMYVSDKEMDINRIEVYEYLTYQAQKLPNTPIMLCPFHRYVEGLIGNLVVFKTLWSSSNTVPPNLIFRNAHITLRDQFAVVLPDYTADIDDFELIAKYRFRQSLKTVAAKILSDLLTFLHKRLKKHPLTILSSLLLLIIMVFGPNRALDENHSSKNSFEGSCLASGGEPRIDKSLSKIRPGLGKRCVIAGLSYPEHLIPAVAGDTRLIAVHYSQAPCQADQSQDCMLLDGAEFQEVIAGFTPQPDTRGVLLLNRTTLCNTTGPAECAADVPVFHYQLQRQLLVSSGSAPKVD
;
A
#
# COMPACT_ATOMS: atom_id res chain seq x y z
N MET A 1 1.74 1.68 3.56
CA MET A 1 2.11 2.58 2.46
C MET A 1 1.06 2.54 1.37
N TRP A 2 0.16 3.49 1.45
CA TRP A 2 -0.83 3.78 0.40
C TRP A 2 -0.19 4.79 -0.55
N ARG A 3 -0.17 4.48 -1.84
CA ARG A 3 0.39 5.35 -2.88
C ARG A 3 -0.61 5.49 -4.00
N GLN A 4 -0.79 6.70 -4.50
CA GLN A 4 -1.80 7.01 -5.48
C GLN A 4 -1.31 8.04 -6.50
N ARG A 5 -1.73 7.88 -7.76
CA ARG A 5 -1.46 8.81 -8.87
C ARG A 5 -2.75 9.17 -9.56
N LEU A 6 -2.96 10.45 -9.83
CA LEU A 6 -4.17 10.97 -10.45
C LEU A 6 -3.80 11.77 -11.69
N THR A 7 -4.50 11.53 -12.80
CA THR A 7 -4.38 12.34 -14.03
C THR A 7 -5.75 12.86 -14.42
N VAL A 8 -5.88 14.19 -14.53
CA VAL A 8 -7.14 14.88 -14.83
C VAL A 8 -6.98 15.81 -16.02
N PHE A 9 -7.88 15.72 -16.98
CA PHE A 9 -7.96 16.60 -18.15
C PHE A 9 -9.10 17.59 -17.98
N LYS A 10 -8.90 18.85 -18.39
CA LYS A 10 -9.94 19.88 -18.36
C LYS A 10 -10.92 19.75 -19.52
N ASP A 11 -10.49 19.20 -20.64
CA ASP A 11 -11.34 18.86 -21.78
C ASP A 11 -11.24 17.37 -22.07
N LYS A 12 -12.26 16.81 -22.73
CA LYS A 12 -12.30 15.40 -23.08
C LYS A 12 -11.09 15.03 -23.97
N PRO A 13 -10.18 14.15 -23.53
CA PRO A 13 -9.06 13.73 -24.35
C PRO A 13 -9.54 12.85 -25.53
N GLU A 14 -8.83 12.94 -26.65
CA GLU A 14 -9.09 12.10 -27.81
C GLU A 14 -8.77 10.63 -27.50
N ILE A 15 -9.80 9.78 -27.49
CA ILE A 15 -9.70 8.39 -27.06
C ILE A 15 -8.72 7.57 -27.94
N SER A 16 -8.69 7.80 -29.25
CA SER A 16 -7.79 7.13 -30.20
C SER A 16 -6.33 7.35 -29.81
N LEU A 17 -5.97 8.61 -29.60
CA LEU A 17 -4.63 9.03 -29.26
C LEU A 17 -4.22 8.52 -27.87
N LEU A 18 -5.12 8.62 -26.89
CA LEU A 18 -4.89 8.09 -25.55
C LEU A 18 -4.58 6.59 -25.58
N ARG A 19 -5.27 5.81 -26.43
CA ARG A 19 -5.00 4.37 -26.63
C ARG A 19 -3.64 4.10 -27.24
N GLU A 20 -3.21 4.89 -28.22
CA GLU A 20 -1.90 4.73 -28.87
C GLU A 20 -0.75 4.96 -27.88
N MET A 21 -0.92 5.90 -26.96
CA MET A 21 0.07 6.27 -25.95
C MET A 21 0.09 5.34 -24.73
N SER A 22 -0.88 4.43 -24.62
CA SER A 22 -1.09 3.63 -23.41
C SER A 22 0.01 2.60 -23.18
N THR A 23 0.47 2.49 -21.94
CA THR A 23 1.37 1.41 -21.48
C THR A 23 0.61 0.30 -20.75
N THR A 24 -0.62 0.59 -20.30
CA THR A 24 -1.47 -0.32 -19.54
C THR A 24 -2.96 -0.07 -19.82
N SER A 25 -3.82 -0.89 -19.25
CA SER A 25 -5.27 -0.76 -19.36
C SER A 25 -5.78 0.40 -18.50
N TRP A 26 -6.78 1.13 -18.98
CA TRP A 26 -7.32 2.31 -18.29
C TRP A 26 -8.83 2.49 -18.50
N ARG A 27 -9.40 3.38 -17.69
CA ARG A 27 -10.77 3.88 -17.75
C ARG A 27 -10.74 5.40 -17.70
N LEU A 28 -11.60 6.03 -18.48
CA LEU A 28 -11.78 7.47 -18.50
C LEU A 28 -13.16 7.78 -17.94
N TYR A 29 -13.19 8.54 -16.85
CA TYR A 29 -14.40 9.02 -16.21
C TYR A 29 -14.57 10.52 -16.47
N HIS A 30 -15.81 11.00 -16.40
CA HIS A 30 -16.17 12.41 -16.43
C HIS A 30 -16.94 12.73 -15.17
N VAL A 31 -16.65 13.86 -14.53
CA VAL A 31 -17.42 14.34 -13.38
C VAL A 31 -18.69 15.01 -13.91
N LYS A 32 -19.87 14.53 -13.48
CA LYS A 32 -21.16 15.11 -13.85
C LYS A 32 -21.19 16.60 -13.47
N ASP A 33 -21.75 17.42 -14.34
CA ASP A 33 -21.89 18.87 -14.15
C ASP A 33 -20.57 19.65 -13.96
N LYS A 34 -19.41 19.06 -14.27
CA LYS A 34 -18.08 19.68 -14.21
C LYS A 34 -17.28 19.39 -15.47
N SER A 35 -16.39 20.31 -15.86
CA SER A 35 -15.48 20.11 -17.00
C SER A 35 -14.19 19.44 -16.57
N ALA A 36 -14.27 18.17 -16.15
CA ALA A 36 -13.10 17.41 -15.74
C ALA A 36 -13.21 15.92 -16.06
N TRP A 37 -12.14 15.37 -16.63
CA TRP A 37 -12.04 13.98 -17.05
C TRP A 37 -10.90 13.28 -16.33
N PHE A 38 -11.21 12.19 -15.64
CA PHE A 38 -10.30 11.46 -14.78
C PHE A 38 -9.82 10.19 -15.48
N LEU A 39 -8.51 10.06 -15.63
CA LEU A 39 -7.90 8.84 -16.13
C LEU A 39 -7.47 7.97 -14.96
N ASP A 40 -8.05 6.79 -14.90
CA ASP A 40 -7.82 5.78 -13.86
C ASP A 40 -7.35 4.48 -14.51
N ALA A 41 -6.57 3.66 -13.79
CA ALA A 41 -6.22 2.37 -14.37
C ALA A 41 -7.36 1.36 -14.23
N PHE A 42 -7.20 0.26 -14.96
CA PHE A 42 -8.27 -0.72 -15.07
C PHE A 42 -8.44 -1.55 -13.79
N ALA A 43 -9.48 -1.24 -13.02
CA ALA A 43 -9.97 -2.08 -11.93
C ALA A 43 -10.86 -3.26 -12.44
N PRO A 44 -11.17 -4.28 -11.63
CA PRO A 44 -12.18 -5.30 -11.94
C PRO A 44 -13.56 -4.69 -12.29
N GLU A 45 -14.38 -5.39 -13.08
CA GLU A 45 -15.75 -4.93 -13.38
C GLU A 45 -16.56 -4.80 -12.09
N GLY A 46 -17.30 -3.68 -11.94
CA GLY A 46 -18.06 -3.33 -10.74
C GLY A 46 -17.29 -2.54 -9.68
N ALA A 47 -15.97 -2.36 -9.81
CA ALA A 47 -15.20 -1.51 -8.91
C ALA A 47 -15.45 -0.01 -9.21
N PRO A 48 -15.65 0.82 -8.17
CA PRO A 48 -15.78 2.26 -8.33
C PRO A 48 -14.51 2.88 -8.94
N PRO A 49 -14.59 4.09 -9.54
CA PRO A 49 -13.39 4.86 -9.86
C PRO A 49 -12.55 4.98 -8.59
N SER A 50 -11.30 4.56 -8.67
CA SER A 50 -10.41 4.53 -7.51
C SER A 50 -9.72 5.87 -7.26
N LEU A 51 -9.99 6.85 -8.13
CA LEU A 51 -9.40 8.18 -8.18
C LEU A 51 -7.91 8.16 -7.82
N GLY A 52 -7.19 7.23 -8.47
CA GLY A 52 -5.74 7.19 -8.46
C GLY A 52 -5.08 6.00 -7.77
N ALA A 53 -5.65 4.80 -7.76
CA ALA A 53 -5.02 3.64 -7.10
C ALA A 53 -3.75 3.05 -7.77
N HIS A 54 -3.07 3.82 -8.62
CA HIS A 54 -1.92 3.33 -9.38
C HIS A 54 -0.68 4.18 -9.15
N TYR A 55 0.47 3.53 -8.98
CA TYR A 55 1.75 4.20 -8.79
C TYR A 55 2.37 4.64 -10.12
N ASP A 56 2.27 3.79 -11.15
CA ASP A 56 2.93 4.01 -12.44
C ASP A 56 2.07 4.85 -13.40
N SER A 57 2.74 5.60 -14.28
CA SER A 57 2.09 6.30 -15.40
C SER A 57 1.34 5.31 -16.32
N LEU A 58 0.11 5.68 -16.68
CA LEU A 58 -0.75 4.88 -17.56
C LEU A 58 -0.40 5.04 -19.05
N ILE A 59 0.44 6.02 -19.34
CA ILE A 59 0.87 6.42 -20.68
C ILE A 59 2.39 6.46 -20.78
N LYS A 60 2.88 6.32 -22.00
CA LYS A 60 4.30 6.49 -22.31
C LYS A 60 4.61 7.98 -22.40
N ILE A 61 5.43 8.46 -21.48
CA ILE A 61 5.84 9.87 -21.43
C ILE A 61 7.27 9.97 -21.97
N PRO A 62 7.57 10.88 -22.91
CA PRO A 62 8.94 11.15 -23.33
C PRO A 62 9.71 11.86 -22.21
N ASP A 63 11.04 11.79 -22.26
CA ASP A 63 11.88 12.60 -21.38
C ASP A 63 11.70 14.08 -21.73
N ILE A 64 11.18 14.85 -20.79
CA ILE A 64 11.00 16.30 -20.91
C ILE A 64 12.00 16.96 -19.97
N ILE A 65 12.61 18.06 -20.41
CA ILE A 65 13.49 18.86 -19.55
C ILE A 65 12.69 20.06 -19.08
N CYS A 66 12.65 20.28 -17.77
CA CYS A 66 12.08 21.48 -17.17
C CYS A 66 13.19 22.30 -16.49
N PRO A 67 13.82 23.26 -17.19
CA PRO A 67 15.01 23.95 -16.68
C PRO A 67 14.78 24.67 -15.36
N GLU A 68 13.60 25.25 -15.15
CA GLU A 68 13.25 25.95 -13.91
C GLU A 68 13.20 24.99 -12.71
N PHE A 69 12.70 23.77 -12.95
CA PHE A 69 12.68 22.72 -11.93
C PHE A 69 14.11 22.25 -11.60
N GLU A 70 14.93 21.99 -12.61
CA GLU A 70 16.33 21.61 -12.40
C GLU A 70 17.13 22.70 -11.69
N ALA A 71 16.92 23.97 -12.05
CA ALA A 71 17.57 25.11 -11.39
C ALA A 71 17.19 25.17 -9.91
N PHE A 72 15.91 25.01 -9.59
CA PHE A 72 15.44 24.98 -8.20
C PHE A 72 16.08 23.84 -7.39
N LEU A 73 16.17 22.63 -7.96
CA LEU A 73 16.82 21.50 -7.31
C LEU A 73 18.32 21.74 -7.09
N ALA A 74 19.00 22.35 -8.06
CA ALA A 74 20.41 22.68 -7.96
C ALA A 74 20.71 23.74 -6.89
N GLU A 75 19.78 24.66 -6.65
CA GLU A 75 19.88 25.68 -5.59
C GLU A 75 19.61 25.11 -4.19
N HIS A 76 18.90 23.98 -4.08
CA HIS A 76 18.44 23.42 -2.80
C HIS A 76 18.82 21.94 -2.59
N PRO A 77 20.09 21.52 -2.82
CA PRO A 77 20.45 20.09 -2.89
C PRO A 77 20.19 19.29 -1.62
N ASN A 78 20.23 19.92 -0.44
CA ASN A 78 20.07 19.26 0.87
C ASN A 78 18.64 19.37 1.44
N LYS A 79 17.68 19.87 0.65
CA LYS A 79 16.32 20.17 1.12
C LYS A 79 15.29 19.13 0.68
N PHE A 80 15.73 17.95 0.21
CA PHE A 80 14.87 16.91 -0.33
C PHE A 80 15.19 15.51 0.19
N ASP A 81 16.11 15.35 1.14
CA ASP A 81 16.62 14.04 1.57
C ASP A 81 15.54 13.11 2.15
N SER A 82 14.44 13.67 2.67
CA SER A 82 13.32 12.92 3.23
C SER A 82 12.11 12.77 2.28
N PHE A 83 12.12 13.40 1.10
CA PHE A 83 10.96 13.42 0.20
C PHE A 83 11.34 12.90 -1.19
N GLN A 84 10.51 12.02 -1.73
CA GLN A 84 10.73 11.52 -3.09
C GLN A 84 10.23 12.54 -4.11
N ILE A 85 11.09 12.90 -5.06
CA ILE A 85 10.75 13.80 -6.16
C ILE A 85 10.32 13.00 -7.39
N TYR A 86 9.08 13.20 -7.83
CA TYR A 86 8.47 12.47 -8.94
C TYR A 86 8.44 13.30 -10.23
N ARG A 87 9.58 13.32 -10.95
CA ARG A 87 9.74 14.06 -12.22
C ARG A 87 8.72 13.65 -13.27
N GLU A 88 8.34 12.37 -13.27
CA GLU A 88 7.36 11.80 -14.17
C GLU A 88 5.96 12.42 -14.04
N ILE A 89 5.61 12.99 -12.89
CA ILE A 89 4.33 13.69 -12.67
C ILE A 89 4.34 15.02 -13.41
N LEU A 90 5.44 15.77 -13.28
CA LEU A 90 5.68 16.99 -14.03
C LEU A 90 5.70 16.74 -15.54
N HIS A 91 6.43 15.73 -16.00
CA HIS A 91 6.54 15.41 -17.41
C HIS A 91 5.19 14.95 -17.98
N GLU A 92 4.42 14.16 -17.23
CA GLU A 92 3.08 13.73 -17.63
C GLU A 92 2.17 14.93 -17.89
N ALA A 93 2.07 15.86 -16.94
CA ALA A 93 1.20 17.03 -17.07
C ALA A 93 1.57 17.84 -18.31
N ILE A 94 2.86 18.17 -18.47
CA ILE A 94 3.36 18.94 -19.63
C ILE A 94 3.03 18.21 -20.93
N PHE A 95 3.44 16.96 -21.05
CA PHE A 95 3.29 16.18 -22.28
C PHE A 95 1.81 16.05 -22.69
N LEU A 96 0.96 15.67 -21.74
CA LEU A 96 -0.47 15.48 -21.99
C LEU A 96 -1.17 16.78 -22.34
N SER A 97 -0.84 17.87 -21.64
CA SER A 97 -1.44 19.19 -21.91
C SER A 97 -1.11 19.68 -23.32
N GLN A 98 0.09 19.39 -23.81
CA GLN A 98 0.50 19.68 -25.19
C GLN A 98 -0.25 18.78 -26.18
N MET A 99 -0.25 17.47 -25.92
CA MET A 99 -0.79 16.48 -26.85
C MET A 99 -2.30 16.64 -27.07
N PHE A 100 -3.04 16.89 -25.99
CA PHE A 100 -4.49 17.03 -26.03
C PHE A 100 -4.96 18.48 -26.11
N ASN A 101 -4.02 19.44 -26.19
CA ASN A 101 -4.30 20.88 -26.25
C ASN A 101 -5.36 21.32 -25.21
N THR A 102 -5.13 20.93 -23.95
CA THR A 102 -6.01 21.18 -22.81
C THR A 102 -5.17 21.42 -21.56
N GLN A 103 -5.77 21.97 -20.51
CA GLN A 103 -5.19 21.92 -19.18
C GLN A 103 -5.21 20.48 -18.64
N VAL A 104 -4.13 20.06 -18.01
CA VAL A 104 -3.95 18.73 -17.40
C VAL A 104 -3.33 18.89 -16.02
N LEU A 105 -3.90 18.18 -15.05
CA LEU A 105 -3.33 17.96 -13.74
C LEU A 105 -2.79 16.53 -13.68
N SER A 106 -1.56 16.38 -13.21
CA SER A 106 -1.02 15.11 -12.75
C SER A 106 -0.60 15.25 -11.30
N SER A 107 -0.90 14.26 -10.47
CA SER A 107 -0.48 14.25 -9.09
C SER A 107 -0.06 12.87 -8.61
N TYR A 108 0.81 12.87 -7.62
CA TYR A 108 1.20 11.74 -6.80
C TYR A 108 0.95 12.07 -5.33
N SER A 109 0.51 11.09 -4.56
CA SER A 109 0.25 11.21 -3.14
C SER A 109 0.47 9.90 -2.40
N ASP A 110 0.94 9.99 -1.16
CA ASP A 110 1.07 8.84 -0.25
C ASP A 110 0.80 9.20 1.21
N ASP A 111 0.82 8.18 2.07
CA ASP A 111 0.73 8.29 3.53
C ASP A 111 2.03 8.78 4.19
N GLU A 112 3.06 9.13 3.41
CA GLU A 112 4.39 9.60 3.86
C GLU A 112 4.63 11.09 3.50
N GLU A 113 3.55 11.85 3.32
CA GLU A 113 3.56 13.29 3.03
C GLU A 113 4.25 13.70 1.72
N SER A 114 4.54 12.76 0.80
CA SER A 114 5.25 13.04 -0.45
C SER A 114 4.34 13.54 -1.57
N ASP A 115 3.34 14.35 -1.23
CA ASP A 115 2.39 14.91 -2.19
C ASP A 115 3.10 15.77 -3.25
N PHE A 116 2.88 15.43 -4.52
CA PHE A 116 3.43 16.12 -5.68
C PHE A 116 2.31 16.40 -6.69
N VAL A 117 2.15 17.64 -7.14
CA VAL A 117 1.13 18.05 -8.11
C VAL A 117 1.74 18.96 -9.15
N ALA A 118 1.48 18.64 -10.42
CA ALA A 118 1.79 19.49 -11.55
C ALA A 118 0.52 19.78 -12.35
N VAL A 119 0.32 21.05 -12.70
CA VAL A 119 -0.70 21.48 -13.67
C VAL A 119 0.01 22.14 -14.83
N ALA A 120 -0.27 21.65 -16.03
CA ALA A 120 0.20 22.23 -17.26
C ALA A 120 -0.96 22.51 -18.21
N GLU A 121 -0.77 23.43 -19.13
CA GLU A 121 -1.76 23.81 -20.13
C GLU A 121 -1.03 24.12 -21.43
N HIS A 122 -1.46 23.47 -22.52
CA HIS A 122 -0.85 23.62 -23.85
C HIS A 122 0.68 23.39 -23.87
N GLY A 123 1.19 22.48 -23.04
CA GLY A 123 2.62 22.17 -22.95
C GLY A 123 3.41 23.09 -22.02
N GLU A 124 2.76 24.03 -21.35
CA GLU A 124 3.42 24.92 -20.40
C GLU A 124 3.04 24.59 -18.96
N LEU A 125 4.04 24.47 -18.09
CA LEU A 125 3.82 24.31 -16.66
C LEU A 125 3.20 25.58 -16.05
N LYS A 126 1.97 25.47 -15.55
CA LYS A 126 1.24 26.60 -14.93
C LYS A 126 1.39 26.61 -13.41
N LEU A 127 1.38 25.43 -12.79
CA LEU A 127 1.51 25.27 -11.35
C LEU A 127 2.28 23.98 -11.03
N LEU A 128 3.13 24.08 -10.02
CA LEU A 128 3.84 22.94 -9.44
C LEU A 128 3.77 23.09 -7.93
N ARG A 129 3.41 22.03 -7.20
CA ARG A 129 3.39 22.00 -5.73
C ARG A 129 3.92 20.67 -5.24
N PHE A 130 4.90 20.68 -4.35
CA PHE A 130 5.39 19.44 -3.76
C PHE A 130 6.00 19.66 -2.37
N GLY A 131 5.94 18.63 -1.53
CA GLY A 131 6.65 18.61 -0.25
C GLY A 131 8.17 18.61 -0.46
N CYS A 132 8.88 19.41 0.32
CA CYS A 132 10.35 19.51 0.23
C CYS A 132 11.04 18.84 1.40
N TYR A 133 10.81 19.36 2.61
CA TYR A 133 11.43 18.85 3.84
C TYR A 133 10.62 19.26 5.07
N THR A 134 10.92 18.57 6.17
CA THR A 134 10.42 18.87 7.50
C THR A 134 11.57 19.41 8.35
N GLU A 135 11.36 20.54 9.00
CA GLU A 135 12.29 21.15 9.95
C GLU A 135 11.79 20.90 11.37
N GLU A 136 12.62 20.29 12.21
CA GLU A 136 12.38 20.26 13.65
C GLU A 136 12.68 21.66 14.23
N ILE A 137 11.65 22.32 14.76
CA ILE A 137 11.79 23.66 15.36
C ILE A 137 12.39 23.55 16.76
N ARG A 138 11.78 22.71 17.60
CA ARG A 138 12.19 22.52 19.00
C ARG A 138 11.51 21.31 19.63
N GLN A 139 12.09 20.82 20.71
CA GLN A 139 11.41 19.94 21.65
C GLN A 139 10.49 20.75 22.59
N LEU A 140 9.29 20.25 22.84
CA LEU A 140 8.35 20.84 23.80
C LEU A 140 8.76 20.50 25.24
N THR A 141 8.49 21.42 26.16
CA THR A 141 8.59 21.14 27.59
C THR A 141 7.50 20.14 28.02
N ARG A 142 7.71 19.46 29.16
CA ARG A 142 6.72 18.55 29.77
C ARG A 142 5.34 19.20 29.87
N ALA A 143 5.26 20.42 30.38
CA ALA A 143 3.99 21.13 30.54
C ALA A 143 3.31 21.43 29.18
N GLU A 144 4.07 21.86 28.18
CA GLU A 144 3.53 22.11 26.83
C GLU A 144 3.04 20.83 26.17
N ALA A 145 3.80 19.73 26.28
CA ALA A 145 3.42 18.43 25.74
C ALA A 145 2.09 17.94 26.34
N PHE A 146 1.90 18.06 27.66
CA PHE A 146 0.62 17.71 28.31
C PHE A 146 -0.53 18.69 28.02
N ALA A 147 -0.24 19.92 27.57
CA ALA A 147 -1.24 20.91 27.18
C ALA A 147 -1.68 20.79 25.71
N VAL A 148 -1.10 19.84 24.95
CA VAL A 148 -1.56 19.48 23.61
C VAL A 148 -2.95 18.85 23.74
N ASP A 149 -4.00 19.67 23.60
CA ASP A 149 -5.39 19.21 23.46
C ASP A 149 -5.45 18.23 22.28
N SER A 150 -5.62 16.95 22.59
CA SER A 150 -5.08 15.87 21.76
C SER A 150 -6.19 15.19 20.98
N HIS A 151 -6.03 15.16 19.66
CA HIS A 151 -6.49 14.02 18.88
C HIS A 151 -5.49 12.90 19.16
N ILE A 152 -5.65 12.18 20.27
CA ILE A 152 -4.87 10.97 20.57
C ILE A 152 -5.29 9.92 19.55
N THR A 153 -4.53 9.79 18.46
CA THR A 153 -4.96 8.93 17.35
C THR A 153 -4.62 7.46 17.60
N THR A 154 -3.56 7.15 18.37
CA THR A 154 -3.11 5.76 18.56
C THR A 154 -2.27 5.55 19.82
N MET A 155 -2.58 4.52 20.63
CA MET A 155 -1.69 3.98 21.67
C MET A 155 -0.71 2.98 21.03
N TYR A 156 0.59 3.27 21.06
CA TYR A 156 1.61 2.27 20.73
C TYR A 156 1.86 1.40 21.96
N VAL A 157 1.58 0.10 21.88
CA VAL A 157 1.96 -0.85 22.94
C VAL A 157 3.25 -1.53 22.51
N SER A 158 4.38 -0.92 22.87
CA SER A 158 5.72 -1.51 22.77
C SER A 158 5.90 -2.59 23.84
N ASP A 159 6.54 -3.72 23.50
CA ASP A 159 6.85 -4.82 24.44
C ASP A 159 8.06 -4.51 25.36
N LYS A 160 8.67 -3.32 25.24
CA LYS A 160 9.75 -2.85 26.14
C LYS A 160 9.16 -2.20 27.39
N GLU A 161 9.84 -2.36 28.53
CA GLU A 161 9.46 -1.77 29.82
C GLU A 161 9.01 -0.30 29.70
N MET A 162 7.89 -0.01 30.34
CA MET A 162 7.11 1.20 30.20
C MET A 162 7.82 2.39 30.85
N ASP A 163 8.47 3.23 30.05
CA ASP A 163 8.99 4.51 30.54
C ASP A 163 7.89 5.58 30.53
N ILE A 164 7.10 5.61 31.61
CA ILE A 164 6.07 6.63 31.85
C ILE A 164 6.62 8.07 31.91
N ASN A 165 7.94 8.25 31.97
CA ASN A 165 8.57 9.57 31.99
C ASN A 165 9.12 9.99 30.63
N ARG A 166 9.03 9.15 29.59
CA ARG A 166 9.47 9.49 28.23
C ARG A 166 8.57 10.57 27.64
N ILE A 167 9.13 11.75 27.36
CA ILE A 167 8.45 12.85 26.69
C ILE A 167 9.34 13.32 25.54
N GLU A 168 9.02 12.84 24.35
CA GLU A 168 9.69 13.14 23.09
C GLU A 168 8.68 13.77 22.16
N VAL A 169 8.29 15.00 22.46
CA VAL A 169 7.31 15.75 21.67
C VAL A 169 8.02 16.93 21.04
N TYR A 170 7.91 17.04 19.72
CA TYR A 170 8.61 18.01 18.92
C TYR A 170 7.64 18.83 18.11
N GLU A 171 8.04 20.07 17.88
CA GLU A 171 7.36 20.97 16.98
C GLU A 171 8.05 20.94 15.62
N TYR A 172 7.28 20.70 14.57
CA TYR A 172 7.76 20.56 13.20
C TYR A 172 7.16 21.64 12.29
N LEU A 173 7.94 22.04 11.29
CA LEU A 173 7.51 22.86 10.17
C LEU A 173 7.83 22.17 8.86
N THR A 174 6.81 21.82 8.08
CA THR A 174 7.01 21.33 6.72
C THR A 174 7.02 22.48 5.73
N TYR A 175 7.88 22.33 4.73
CA TYR A 175 7.99 23.26 3.63
C TYR A 175 7.50 22.62 2.35
N GLN A 176 6.82 23.43 1.53
CA GLN A 176 6.47 23.08 0.17
C GLN A 176 7.22 23.99 -0.81
N ALA A 177 7.53 23.46 -1.98
CA ALA A 177 7.90 24.27 -3.13
C ALA A 177 6.67 24.52 -3.98
N GLN A 178 6.49 25.76 -4.41
CA GLN A 178 5.38 26.16 -5.26
C GLN A 178 5.85 27.01 -6.44
N LYS A 179 5.48 26.60 -7.65
CA LYS A 179 5.52 27.44 -8.85
C LYS A 179 4.14 28.05 -9.09
N LEU A 180 4.09 29.36 -9.31
CA LEU A 180 2.93 30.09 -9.83
C LEU A 180 3.24 30.62 -11.24
N PRO A 181 2.21 31.04 -12.00
CA PRO A 181 2.41 31.65 -13.32
C PRO A 181 3.36 32.85 -13.23
N ASN A 182 4.36 32.88 -14.11
CA ASN A 182 5.37 33.94 -14.23
C ASN A 182 6.23 34.18 -12.98
N THR A 183 6.32 33.22 -12.05
CA THR A 183 7.24 33.30 -10.92
C THR A 183 8.25 32.15 -10.94
N PRO A 184 9.45 32.35 -10.36
CA PRO A 184 10.30 31.24 -9.94
C PRO A 184 9.58 30.30 -8.98
N ILE A 185 10.13 29.10 -8.83
CA ILE A 185 9.69 28.17 -7.79
C ILE A 185 10.10 28.74 -6.44
N MET A 186 9.13 28.93 -5.54
CA MET A 186 9.37 29.49 -4.21
C MET A 186 9.19 28.41 -3.15
N LEU A 187 10.09 28.41 -2.17
CA LEU A 187 9.94 27.60 -0.97
C LEU A 187 9.09 28.36 0.05
N CYS A 188 8.05 27.72 0.58
CA CYS A 188 7.12 28.33 1.52
C CYS A 188 6.83 27.38 2.71
N PRO A 189 6.74 27.90 3.94
CA PRO A 189 6.17 27.16 5.06
C PRO A 189 4.74 26.71 4.71
N PHE A 190 4.41 25.44 4.97
CA PHE A 190 3.12 24.87 4.57
C PHE A 190 2.28 24.41 5.75
N HIS A 191 2.88 23.66 6.67
CA HIS A 191 2.18 23.07 7.81
C HIS A 191 3.10 23.04 9.03
N ARG A 192 2.59 23.54 10.15
CA ARG A 192 3.25 23.56 11.44
C ARG A 192 2.45 22.70 12.40
N TYR A 193 3.09 21.70 12.97
CA TYR A 193 2.43 20.74 13.84
C TYR A 193 3.34 20.33 14.99
N VAL A 194 2.73 19.72 15.99
CA VAL A 194 3.41 19.03 17.08
C VAL A 194 3.18 17.54 16.87
N GLU A 195 4.24 16.76 16.91
CA GLU A 195 4.18 15.31 16.89
C GLU A 195 5.17 14.73 17.89
N GLY A 196 4.83 13.59 18.48
CA GLY A 196 5.79 12.79 19.23
C GLY A 196 5.13 11.86 20.23
N LEU A 197 5.86 11.56 21.30
CA LEU A 197 5.47 10.56 22.30
C LEU A 197 5.39 11.14 23.71
N ILE A 198 4.27 10.86 24.40
CA ILE A 198 4.14 11.02 25.85
C ILE A 198 3.89 9.63 26.45
N GLY A 199 4.94 9.05 27.03
CA GLY A 199 4.97 7.63 27.36
C GLY A 199 4.75 6.77 26.10
N ASN A 200 3.56 6.17 25.99
CA ASN A 200 3.12 5.32 24.88
C ASN A 200 2.06 5.97 23.97
N LEU A 201 1.70 7.22 24.27
CA LEU A 201 0.71 7.98 23.50
C LEU A 201 1.42 8.71 22.39
N VAL A 202 1.04 8.41 21.15
CA VAL A 202 1.37 9.29 20.02
C VAL A 202 0.49 10.53 20.14
N VAL A 203 1.14 11.68 20.27
CA VAL A 203 0.47 12.97 20.23
C VAL A 203 0.68 13.59 18.88
N PHE A 204 -0.39 14.14 18.32
CA PHE A 204 -0.34 14.93 17.10
C PHE A 204 -1.28 16.12 17.25
N LYS A 205 -0.81 17.31 16.90
CA LYS A 205 -1.63 18.52 16.85
C LYS A 205 -1.14 19.46 15.77
N THR A 206 -2.02 19.77 14.83
CA THR A 206 -1.79 20.89 13.91
C THR A 206 -1.87 22.19 14.69
N LEU A 207 -0.80 22.98 14.61
CA LEU A 207 -0.75 24.33 15.17
C LEU A 207 -1.24 25.36 14.14
N TRP A 208 -0.86 25.14 12.87
CA TRP A 208 -1.21 26.01 11.76
C TRP A 208 -1.02 25.26 10.45
N SER A 209 -1.90 25.49 9.48
CA SER A 209 -1.69 25.10 8.08
C SER A 209 -1.96 26.30 7.18
N SER A 210 -1.29 26.34 6.03
CA SER A 210 -1.52 27.37 5.02
C SER A 210 -2.89 27.25 4.31
N SER A 211 -3.61 26.14 4.51
CA SER A 211 -4.94 25.91 3.93
C SER A 211 -5.90 25.36 4.99
N ASN A 212 -6.85 26.20 5.41
CA ASN A 212 -7.91 25.84 6.36
C ASN A 212 -8.90 24.78 5.83
N THR A 213 -8.78 24.42 4.56
CA THR A 213 -9.74 23.55 3.86
C THR A 213 -9.24 22.12 3.67
N VAL A 214 -8.01 21.81 4.11
CA VAL A 214 -7.45 20.47 3.98
C VAL A 214 -7.12 19.93 5.37
N PRO A 215 -7.78 18.83 5.80
CA PRO A 215 -7.40 18.13 7.00
C PRO A 215 -5.93 17.68 6.94
N PRO A 216 -5.19 17.76 8.05
CA PRO A 216 -3.75 17.49 8.08
C PRO A 216 -3.36 16.05 7.69
N ASN A 217 -4.32 15.11 7.71
CA ASN A 217 -4.07 13.67 7.60
C ASN A 217 -4.60 13.05 6.28
N LEU A 218 -4.84 13.83 5.23
CA LEU A 218 -5.28 13.27 3.96
C LEU A 218 -4.11 13.00 3.00
N ILE A 219 -4.21 11.87 2.30
CA ILE A 219 -3.55 11.62 1.01
C ILE A 219 -4.18 12.58 0.00
N PHE A 220 -3.40 13.20 -0.90
CA PHE A 220 -3.85 14.20 -1.89
C PHE A 220 -4.14 15.61 -1.37
N ARG A 221 -3.43 16.10 -0.37
CA ARG A 221 -3.58 17.49 0.16
C ARG A 221 -3.41 18.51 -0.97
N ASN A 222 -2.30 18.39 -1.71
CA ASN A 222 -2.00 19.30 -2.79
C ASN A 222 -2.98 19.14 -3.97
N ALA A 223 -3.39 17.91 -4.30
CA ALA A 223 -4.26 17.67 -5.43
C ALA A 223 -5.69 18.15 -5.14
N HIS A 224 -6.18 17.97 -3.90
CA HIS A 224 -7.49 18.47 -3.48
C HIS A 224 -7.60 20.00 -3.61
N ILE A 225 -6.60 20.75 -3.10
CA ILE A 225 -6.56 22.21 -3.27
C ILE A 225 -6.54 22.56 -4.76
N THR A 226 -5.69 21.89 -5.53
CA THR A 226 -5.47 22.25 -6.94
C THR A 226 -6.66 21.90 -7.82
N LEU A 227 -7.35 20.79 -7.60
CA LEU A 227 -8.56 20.43 -8.34
C LEU A 227 -9.69 21.42 -8.10
N ARG A 228 -9.86 21.84 -6.85
CA ARG A 228 -10.86 22.86 -6.52
C ARG A 228 -10.53 24.17 -7.20
N ASP A 229 -9.28 24.62 -7.09
CA ASP A 229 -8.89 25.95 -7.53
C ASP A 229 -8.70 26.04 -9.06
N GLN A 230 -8.32 24.96 -9.75
CA GLN A 230 -8.02 24.96 -11.19
C GLN A 230 -9.10 24.30 -12.05
N PHE A 231 -9.80 23.29 -11.52
CA PHE A 231 -10.80 22.51 -12.27
C PHE A 231 -12.22 22.69 -11.74
N ALA A 232 -12.42 23.45 -10.65
CA ALA A 232 -13.69 23.59 -9.95
C ALA A 232 -14.30 22.24 -9.50
N VAL A 233 -13.43 21.25 -9.27
CA VAL A 233 -13.78 19.89 -8.82
C VAL A 233 -13.40 19.73 -7.37
N VAL A 234 -14.31 19.18 -6.57
CA VAL A 234 -14.01 18.70 -5.22
C VAL A 234 -13.88 17.19 -5.33
N LEU A 235 -12.77 16.62 -4.86
CA LEU A 235 -12.67 15.17 -4.76
C LEU A 235 -13.67 14.71 -3.71
N PRO A 236 -14.54 13.73 -4.00
CA PRO A 236 -15.33 13.10 -2.96
C PRO A 236 -14.38 12.44 -1.95
N ASP A 237 -14.84 12.33 -0.71
CA ASP A 237 -14.14 11.56 0.30
C ASP A 237 -13.95 10.12 -0.25
N TYR A 238 -12.76 9.52 -0.08
CA TYR A 238 -12.41 8.21 -0.67
C TYR A 238 -13.33 7.06 -0.23
N THR A 239 -14.28 7.36 0.65
CA THR A 239 -15.22 6.46 1.29
C THR A 239 -16.67 6.63 0.81
N ALA A 240 -17.02 7.71 0.09
CA ALA A 240 -18.42 8.01 -0.22
C ALA A 240 -18.63 8.70 -1.57
N ASP A 241 -19.59 8.17 -2.33
CA ASP A 241 -20.25 8.72 -3.51
C ASP A 241 -19.59 8.53 -4.90
N ILE A 242 -19.97 7.38 -5.47
CA ILE A 242 -19.68 6.89 -6.83
C ILE A 242 -20.57 7.60 -7.88
N ASP A 243 -21.69 8.19 -7.45
CA ASP A 243 -22.78 8.63 -8.33
C ASP A 243 -22.46 9.90 -9.14
N ASP A 244 -21.39 10.62 -8.80
CA ASP A 244 -20.97 11.84 -9.49
C ASP A 244 -20.12 11.60 -10.74
N PHE A 245 -19.72 10.35 -11.03
CA PHE A 245 -18.88 10.03 -12.19
C PHE A 245 -19.63 9.26 -13.28
N GLU A 246 -19.40 9.67 -14.53
CA GLU A 246 -19.83 8.95 -15.72
C GLU A 246 -18.64 8.25 -16.39
N LEU A 247 -18.74 6.93 -16.62
CA LEU A 247 -17.72 6.20 -17.38
C LEU A 247 -17.84 6.51 -18.87
N ILE A 248 -16.88 7.25 -19.41
CA ILE A 248 -16.86 7.66 -20.82
C ILE A 248 -16.22 6.60 -21.72
N ALA A 249 -15.11 6.00 -21.28
CA ALA A 249 -14.39 5.03 -22.08
C ALA A 249 -13.62 4.01 -21.24
N LYS A 250 -13.44 2.81 -21.78
CA LYS A 250 -12.55 1.79 -21.23
C LYS A 250 -11.62 1.25 -22.31
N TYR A 251 -10.37 0.99 -21.95
CA TYR A 251 -9.40 0.37 -22.82
C TYR A 251 -8.70 -0.77 -22.08
N ARG A 252 -8.70 -1.95 -22.69
CA ARG A 252 -7.92 -3.10 -22.23
C ARG A 252 -6.67 -3.20 -23.10
N PHE A 253 -5.54 -2.84 -22.53
CA PHE A 253 -4.24 -2.96 -23.16
C PHE A 253 -3.93 -4.42 -23.43
N ARG A 254 -3.74 -4.76 -24.70
CA ARG A 254 -3.28 -6.08 -25.12
C ARG A 254 -1.80 -5.98 -25.40
N GLN A 255 -1.00 -6.34 -24.41
CA GLN A 255 0.45 -6.47 -24.62
C GLN A 255 0.66 -7.57 -25.66
N SER A 256 1.16 -7.22 -26.85
CA SER A 256 1.50 -8.25 -27.82
C SER A 256 2.68 -9.05 -27.27
N LEU A 257 2.61 -10.38 -27.33
CA LEU A 257 3.72 -11.27 -26.93
C LEU A 257 5.06 -10.85 -27.58
N LYS A 258 5.00 -10.29 -28.79
CA LYS A 258 6.17 -9.76 -29.51
C LYS A 258 6.77 -8.53 -28.83
N THR A 259 5.96 -7.63 -28.25
CA THR A 259 6.43 -6.41 -27.59
C THR A 259 7.07 -6.72 -26.23
N VAL A 260 6.52 -7.69 -25.49
CA VAL A 260 7.12 -8.18 -24.23
C VAL A 260 8.47 -8.85 -24.52
N ALA A 261 8.52 -9.74 -25.52
CA ALA A 261 9.77 -10.37 -25.93
C ALA A 261 10.81 -9.35 -26.43
N ALA A 262 10.39 -8.34 -27.20
CA ALA A 262 11.28 -7.28 -27.67
C ALA A 262 11.81 -6.39 -26.55
N LYS A 263 11.01 -6.05 -25.54
CA LYS A 263 11.46 -5.27 -24.38
C LYS A 263 12.45 -6.07 -23.53
N ILE A 264 12.14 -7.34 -23.23
CA ILE A 264 13.06 -8.24 -22.52
C ILE A 264 14.38 -8.36 -23.28
N LEU A 265 14.32 -8.55 -24.60
CA LEU A 265 15.52 -8.65 -25.44
C LEU A 265 16.32 -7.34 -25.47
N SER A 266 15.64 -6.19 -25.55
CA SER A 266 16.27 -4.86 -25.52
C SER A 266 16.95 -4.57 -24.19
N ASP A 267 16.27 -4.86 -23.06
CA ASP A 267 16.82 -4.64 -21.72
C ASP A 267 18.01 -5.58 -21.46
N LEU A 268 17.92 -6.83 -21.92
CA LEU A 268 19.02 -7.80 -21.87
C LEU A 268 20.21 -7.35 -22.72
N LEU A 269 19.98 -6.88 -23.95
CA LEU A 269 21.02 -6.36 -24.84
C LEU A 269 21.68 -5.10 -24.28
N THR A 270 20.90 -4.20 -23.68
CA THR A 270 21.42 -2.96 -23.07
C THR A 270 22.26 -3.28 -21.83
N PHE A 271 21.81 -4.23 -21.01
CA PHE A 271 22.55 -4.74 -19.86
C PHE A 271 23.86 -5.42 -20.28
N LEU A 272 23.80 -6.29 -21.31
CA LEU A 272 24.97 -6.96 -21.89
C LEU A 272 25.96 -5.93 -22.47
N HIS A 273 25.48 -4.93 -23.21
CA HIS A 273 26.32 -3.89 -23.80
C HIS A 273 27.01 -3.02 -22.73
N LYS A 274 26.27 -2.61 -21.68
CA LYS A 274 26.83 -1.87 -20.54
C LYS A 274 27.87 -2.70 -19.78
N ARG A 275 27.63 -3.99 -19.57
CA ARG A 275 28.62 -4.89 -18.96
C ARG A 275 29.82 -5.14 -19.89
N LEU A 276 29.62 -5.27 -21.21
CA LEU A 276 30.70 -5.52 -22.20
C LEU A 276 31.71 -4.39 -22.25
N LYS A 277 31.23 -3.14 -22.15
CA LYS A 277 32.10 -1.96 -22.06
C LYS A 277 32.94 -1.94 -20.80
N LYS A 278 32.44 -2.51 -19.69
CA LYS A 278 33.10 -2.43 -18.38
C LYS A 278 34.07 -3.59 -18.15
N HIS A 279 33.75 -4.79 -18.65
CA HIS A 279 34.58 -5.99 -18.47
C HIS A 279 34.48 -6.95 -19.69
N PRO A 280 35.21 -6.71 -20.78
CA PRO A 280 35.10 -7.52 -22.01
C PRO A 280 35.59 -8.98 -21.82
N LEU A 281 36.61 -9.19 -20.97
CA LEU A 281 37.20 -10.50 -20.71
C LEU A 281 36.32 -11.41 -19.83
N THR A 282 35.59 -10.86 -18.86
CA THR A 282 34.71 -11.66 -17.99
C THR A 282 33.43 -12.08 -18.69
N ILE A 283 32.95 -11.33 -19.70
CA ILE A 283 31.78 -11.76 -20.47
C ILE A 283 32.15 -12.86 -21.46
N LEU A 284 33.33 -12.79 -22.09
CA LEU A 284 33.79 -13.89 -22.94
C LEU A 284 33.95 -15.18 -22.11
N SER A 285 34.48 -15.08 -20.87
CA SER A 285 34.57 -16.23 -19.97
C SER A 285 33.20 -16.68 -19.45
N SER A 286 32.26 -15.77 -19.19
CA SER A 286 30.90 -16.09 -18.74
C SER A 286 30.09 -16.77 -19.84
N LEU A 287 30.21 -16.32 -21.09
CA LEU A 287 29.54 -16.91 -22.25
C LEU A 287 30.12 -18.30 -22.56
N LEU A 288 31.44 -18.46 -22.43
CA LEU A 288 32.12 -19.75 -22.53
C LEU A 288 31.67 -20.70 -21.40
N LEU A 289 31.54 -20.20 -20.17
CA LEU A 289 31.00 -20.96 -19.03
C LEU A 289 29.54 -21.38 -19.26
N LEU A 290 28.73 -20.52 -19.88
CA LEU A 290 27.32 -20.80 -20.16
C LEU A 290 27.18 -21.82 -21.29
N ILE A 291 28.05 -21.78 -22.31
CA ILE A 291 28.15 -22.84 -23.33
C ILE A 291 28.62 -24.16 -22.70
N ILE A 292 29.57 -24.11 -21.76
CA ILE A 292 30.02 -25.29 -21.00
C ILE A 292 28.93 -25.81 -20.04
N MET A 293 28.08 -24.96 -19.47
CA MET A 293 26.94 -25.40 -18.65
C MET A 293 25.78 -25.97 -19.48
N VAL A 294 25.53 -25.43 -20.68
CA VAL A 294 24.44 -25.89 -21.56
C VAL A 294 24.83 -27.16 -22.33
N PHE A 295 26.11 -27.35 -22.66
CA PHE A 295 26.61 -28.51 -23.42
C PHE A 295 27.54 -29.45 -22.62
N GLY A 296 27.82 -29.15 -21.36
CA GLY A 296 28.59 -30.01 -20.48
C GLY A 296 27.77 -31.17 -19.91
N PRO A 297 28.40 -32.31 -19.61
CA PRO A 297 27.69 -33.48 -19.10
C PRO A 297 27.16 -33.19 -17.68
N ASN A 298 25.84 -33.30 -17.53
CA ASN A 298 25.10 -33.23 -16.27
C ASN A 298 25.83 -33.85 -15.07
N ARG A 299 25.89 -33.12 -13.94
CA ARG A 299 25.46 -33.65 -12.64
C ARG A 299 25.36 -32.56 -11.56
N ALA A 300 24.13 -32.41 -11.07
CA ALA A 300 23.69 -32.18 -9.68
C ALA A 300 24.37 -31.07 -8.86
N LEU A 301 23.60 -30.02 -8.54
CA LEU A 301 23.51 -29.46 -7.17
C LEU A 301 22.42 -28.38 -7.09
N ASP A 302 21.56 -28.55 -6.08
CA ASP A 302 20.77 -27.54 -5.35
C ASP A 302 19.49 -26.93 -5.96
N GLU A 303 18.46 -27.75 -6.08
CA GLU A 303 17.07 -27.34 -5.80
C GLU A 303 16.73 -27.72 -4.35
N ASN A 304 16.89 -26.83 -3.36
CA ASN A 304 16.26 -27.10 -2.05
C ASN A 304 16.01 -25.95 -1.07
N HIS A 305 16.13 -24.66 -1.43
CA HIS A 305 16.08 -23.62 -0.40
C HIS A 305 15.11 -22.44 -0.56
N SER A 306 14.14 -22.46 -1.49
CA SER A 306 13.21 -21.32 -1.63
C SER A 306 11.72 -21.62 -1.41
N SER A 307 11.26 -22.88 -1.45
CA SER A 307 9.81 -23.18 -1.41
C SER A 307 9.22 -23.53 -0.04
N LYS A 308 10.03 -23.71 1.02
CA LYS A 308 9.54 -24.27 2.30
C LYS A 308 8.68 -23.33 3.16
N ASN A 309 8.61 -22.03 2.84
CA ASN A 309 7.85 -21.05 3.65
C ASN A 309 6.59 -20.51 2.96
N SER A 310 6.21 -21.00 1.77
CA SER A 310 4.94 -20.60 1.16
C SER A 310 3.79 -21.50 1.63
N PHE A 311 2.59 -20.93 1.72
CA PHE A 311 1.34 -21.66 1.99
C PHE A 311 1.16 -22.85 1.02
N GLU A 312 1.45 -22.65 -0.28
CA GLU A 312 1.36 -23.73 -1.27
C GLU A 312 2.36 -24.85 -0.97
N GLY A 313 3.60 -24.51 -0.58
CA GLY A 313 4.61 -25.48 -0.19
C GLY A 313 4.21 -26.29 1.05
N SER A 314 3.61 -25.63 2.05
CA SER A 314 3.12 -26.30 3.27
C SER A 314 1.92 -27.21 2.99
N CYS A 315 0.96 -26.76 2.16
CA CYS A 315 -0.22 -27.55 1.81
C CYS A 315 0.14 -28.81 1.01
N LEU A 316 1.05 -28.66 0.03
CA LEU A 316 1.54 -29.79 -0.78
C LEU A 316 2.34 -30.79 0.06
N ALA A 317 3.14 -30.30 1.03
CA ALA A 317 3.89 -31.17 1.94
C ALA A 317 2.99 -32.01 2.86
N SER A 318 1.79 -31.52 3.18
CA SER A 318 0.77 -32.26 3.95
C SER A 318 -0.12 -33.17 3.08
N GLY A 319 0.21 -33.36 1.80
CA GLY A 319 -0.58 -34.18 0.87
C GLY A 319 -1.91 -33.54 0.43
N GLY A 320 -2.05 -32.22 0.55
CA GLY A 320 -3.26 -31.47 0.19
C GLY A 320 -3.16 -30.68 -1.11
N GLU A 321 -4.31 -30.27 -1.63
CA GLU A 321 -4.43 -29.34 -2.76
C GLU A 321 -4.72 -27.91 -2.29
N PRO A 322 -3.88 -26.93 -2.64
CA PRO A 322 -4.16 -25.52 -2.32
C PRO A 322 -5.32 -24.99 -3.18
N ARG A 323 -6.31 -24.40 -2.54
CA ARG A 323 -7.47 -23.73 -3.15
C ARG A 323 -7.46 -22.26 -2.71
N ILE A 324 -7.74 -21.37 -3.65
CA ILE A 324 -7.86 -19.94 -3.37
C ILE A 324 -9.29 -19.51 -3.71
N ASP A 325 -10.09 -19.24 -2.69
CA ASP A 325 -11.36 -18.56 -2.87
C ASP A 325 -11.11 -17.08 -3.13
N LYS A 326 -11.29 -16.70 -4.39
CA LYS A 326 -11.06 -15.33 -4.86
C LYS A 326 -12.08 -14.33 -4.30
N SER A 327 -13.24 -14.77 -3.83
CA SER A 327 -14.24 -13.89 -3.22
C SER A 327 -13.84 -13.49 -1.80
N LEU A 328 -13.36 -14.44 -1.01
CA LEU A 328 -12.86 -14.22 0.35
C LEU A 328 -11.48 -13.55 0.38
N SER A 329 -10.61 -13.86 -0.59
CA SER A 329 -9.30 -13.22 -0.72
C SER A 329 -9.37 -11.72 -1.08
N LYS A 330 -10.51 -11.25 -1.60
CA LYS A 330 -10.77 -9.82 -1.85
C LYS A 330 -11.14 -9.05 -0.58
N ILE A 331 -11.69 -9.75 0.41
CA ILE A 331 -12.06 -9.15 1.70
C ILE A 331 -10.79 -8.91 2.55
N ARG A 332 -9.84 -9.86 2.52
CA ARG A 332 -8.51 -9.68 3.12
C ARG A 332 -7.47 -10.63 2.49
N PRO A 333 -6.22 -10.17 2.25
CA PRO A 333 -5.14 -11.05 1.83
C PRO A 333 -4.94 -12.21 2.82
N GLY A 334 -5.06 -13.46 2.36
CA GLY A 334 -4.92 -14.69 3.17
C GLY A 334 -6.25 -15.39 3.51
N LEU A 335 -7.38 -14.68 3.52
CA LEU A 335 -8.68 -15.21 4.02
C LEU A 335 -9.34 -16.26 3.11
N GLY A 336 -8.90 -16.36 1.85
CA GLY A 336 -9.41 -17.34 0.89
C GLY A 336 -8.46 -18.51 0.62
N LYS A 337 -7.30 -18.60 1.29
CA LYS A 337 -6.38 -19.72 1.11
C LYS A 337 -6.86 -20.93 1.93
N ARG A 338 -7.22 -22.02 1.26
CA ARG A 338 -7.66 -23.29 1.85
C ARG A 338 -6.77 -24.42 1.38
N CYS A 339 -6.41 -25.34 2.27
CA CYS A 339 -5.75 -26.58 1.90
C CYS A 339 -6.77 -27.72 1.95
N VAL A 340 -6.98 -28.42 0.84
CA VAL A 340 -7.93 -29.55 0.79
C VAL A 340 -7.16 -30.85 0.93
N ILE A 341 -7.35 -31.56 2.04
CA ILE A 341 -6.71 -32.85 2.32
C ILE A 341 -7.83 -33.89 2.46
N ALA A 342 -7.79 -34.94 1.63
CA ALA A 342 -8.80 -36.01 1.62
C ALA A 342 -10.27 -35.52 1.52
N GLY A 343 -10.50 -34.40 0.81
CA GLY A 343 -11.84 -33.82 0.60
C GLY A 343 -12.32 -32.85 1.70
N LEU A 344 -11.54 -32.66 2.78
CA LEU A 344 -11.83 -31.71 3.85
C LEU A 344 -11.00 -30.45 3.69
N SER A 345 -11.62 -29.28 3.89
CA SER A 345 -11.03 -27.97 3.64
C SER A 345 -10.54 -27.30 4.92
N TYR A 346 -9.23 -27.08 5.03
CA TYR A 346 -8.59 -26.48 6.20
C TYR A 346 -8.17 -25.02 5.93
N PRO A 347 -8.47 -24.06 6.83
CA PRO A 347 -7.79 -22.76 6.86
C PRO A 347 -6.29 -22.92 7.09
N GLU A 348 -5.51 -21.92 6.68
CA GLU A 348 -4.05 -21.85 6.90
C GLU A 348 -3.63 -22.13 8.35
N HIS A 349 -4.42 -21.66 9.34
CA HIS A 349 -4.16 -21.88 10.76
C HIS A 349 -4.55 -23.27 11.30
N LEU A 350 -5.03 -24.19 10.45
CA LEU A 350 -5.33 -25.60 10.79
C LEU A 350 -4.51 -26.60 9.94
N ILE A 351 -3.52 -26.12 9.17
CA ILE A 351 -2.61 -27.03 8.43
C ILE A 351 -1.70 -27.76 9.45
N PRO A 352 -1.66 -29.11 9.43
CA PRO A 352 -0.78 -29.89 10.30
C PRO A 352 0.69 -29.55 10.01
N ALA A 353 1.49 -29.36 11.07
CA ALA A 353 2.94 -29.20 10.97
C ALA A 353 3.66 -30.43 11.55
N VAL A 354 4.99 -30.44 11.50
CA VAL A 354 5.81 -31.47 12.15
C VAL A 354 5.55 -31.46 13.66
N ALA A 355 5.52 -32.64 14.29
CA ALA A 355 5.33 -32.78 15.74
C ALA A 355 6.32 -31.88 16.52
N GLY A 356 5.81 -31.12 17.49
CA GLY A 356 6.61 -30.18 18.29
C GLY A 356 6.86 -28.82 17.64
N ASP A 357 6.46 -28.60 16.39
CA ASP A 357 6.53 -27.28 15.76
C ASP A 357 5.59 -26.30 16.47
N THR A 358 6.15 -25.18 16.91
CA THR A 358 5.44 -24.10 17.59
C THR A 358 5.43 -22.87 16.70
N ARG A 359 4.24 -22.38 16.36
CA ARG A 359 4.06 -21.20 15.50
C ARG A 359 3.21 -20.16 16.19
N LEU A 360 3.59 -18.90 16.01
CA LEU A 360 2.76 -17.77 16.37
C LEU A 360 1.68 -17.60 15.30
N ILE A 361 0.41 -17.61 15.71
CA ILE A 361 -0.74 -17.40 14.84
C ILE A 361 -1.62 -16.27 15.39
N ALA A 362 -2.30 -15.55 14.50
CA ALA A 362 -3.27 -14.52 14.85
C ALA A 362 -4.67 -14.97 14.43
N VAL A 363 -5.61 -14.99 15.36
CA VAL A 363 -7.00 -15.42 15.13
C VAL A 363 -7.96 -14.39 15.68
N HIS A 364 -9.03 -14.09 14.95
CA HIS A 364 -10.13 -13.27 15.49
C HIS A 364 -10.96 -14.12 16.42
N TYR A 365 -11.22 -13.64 17.63
CA TYR A 365 -12.13 -14.29 18.55
C TYR A 365 -13.41 -13.47 18.70
N SER A 366 -14.51 -14.18 18.85
CA SER A 366 -15.81 -13.64 19.24
C SER A 366 -16.59 -14.71 20.00
N GLN A 367 -17.74 -14.34 20.56
CA GLN A 367 -18.69 -15.29 21.12
C GLN A 367 -20.02 -15.24 20.36
N ALA A 368 -20.66 -16.40 20.27
CA ALA A 368 -22.01 -16.56 19.77
C ALA A 368 -22.66 -17.78 20.43
N PRO A 369 -24.00 -17.88 20.44
CA PRO A 369 -24.69 -19.06 20.95
C PRO A 369 -24.17 -20.34 20.28
N CYS A 370 -23.85 -21.36 21.06
CA CYS A 370 -23.36 -22.65 20.59
C CYS A 370 -24.37 -23.31 19.64
N GLN A 371 -23.90 -24.01 18.60
CA GLN A 371 -24.81 -24.68 17.67
C GLN A 371 -25.58 -25.85 18.31
N ALA A 372 -24.95 -26.54 19.25
CA ALA A 372 -25.54 -27.70 19.94
C ALA A 372 -26.52 -27.30 21.05
N ASP A 373 -26.34 -26.12 21.66
CA ASP A 373 -27.17 -25.61 22.76
C ASP A 373 -27.17 -24.08 22.75
N GLN A 374 -28.26 -23.48 22.29
CA GLN A 374 -28.39 -22.02 22.18
C GLN A 374 -28.45 -21.30 23.53
N SER A 375 -28.47 -22.03 24.65
CA SER A 375 -28.42 -21.45 26.00
C SER A 375 -26.99 -21.16 26.50
N GLN A 376 -25.96 -21.56 25.75
CA GLN A 376 -24.56 -21.33 26.08
C GLN A 376 -23.85 -20.53 24.98
N ASP A 377 -22.94 -19.64 25.37
CA ASP A 377 -22.08 -18.92 24.42
C ASP A 377 -20.79 -19.71 24.16
N CYS A 378 -20.56 -20.03 22.89
CA CYS A 378 -19.35 -20.68 22.42
C CYS A 378 -18.34 -19.66 21.90
N MET A 379 -17.06 -19.97 22.07
CA MET A 379 -15.99 -19.21 21.44
C MET A 379 -15.93 -19.53 19.95
N LEU A 380 -15.90 -18.48 19.14
CA LEU A 380 -15.64 -18.57 17.71
C LEU A 380 -14.23 -18.06 17.41
N LEU A 381 -13.42 -18.86 16.72
CA LEU A 381 -12.15 -18.41 16.15
C LEU A 381 -12.29 -18.31 14.62
N ASP A 382 -12.00 -17.12 14.07
CA ASP A 382 -12.19 -16.77 12.66
C ASP A 382 -13.58 -17.17 12.11
N GLY A 383 -14.60 -17.10 12.96
CA GLY A 383 -15.99 -17.40 12.63
C GLY A 383 -16.40 -18.89 12.73
N ALA A 384 -15.50 -19.78 13.15
CA ALA A 384 -15.80 -21.19 13.40
C ALA A 384 -15.83 -21.51 14.89
N GLU A 385 -16.76 -22.37 15.32
CA GLU A 385 -16.87 -22.81 16.71
C GLU A 385 -15.58 -23.52 17.14
N PHE A 386 -15.02 -23.09 18.26
CA PHE A 386 -13.77 -23.60 18.79
C PHE A 386 -13.99 -24.20 20.17
N GLN A 387 -13.68 -25.49 20.30
CA GLN A 387 -14.01 -26.29 21.48
C GLN A 387 -12.80 -26.63 22.35
N GLU A 388 -11.58 -26.29 21.91
CA GLU A 388 -10.36 -26.57 22.67
C GLU A 388 -10.07 -25.46 23.70
N VAL A 389 -9.17 -25.75 24.65
CA VAL A 389 -8.75 -24.79 25.69
C VAL A 389 -7.54 -24.01 25.20
N ILE A 390 -7.62 -22.68 25.30
CA ILE A 390 -6.47 -21.78 25.12
C ILE A 390 -5.87 -21.49 26.49
N ALA A 391 -4.68 -22.01 26.76
CA ALA A 391 -3.99 -21.77 28.03
C ALA A 391 -3.73 -20.26 28.21
N GLY A 392 -4.12 -19.73 29.38
CA GLY A 392 -3.97 -18.31 29.71
C GLY A 392 -5.05 -17.39 29.14
N PHE A 393 -6.10 -17.93 28.51
CA PHE A 393 -7.23 -17.16 28.01
C PHE A 393 -8.56 -17.65 28.60
N THR A 394 -9.43 -16.72 28.93
CA THR A 394 -10.83 -17.01 29.31
C THR A 394 -11.71 -16.03 28.56
N PRO A 395 -12.62 -16.49 27.69
CA PRO A 395 -13.44 -15.60 26.89
C PRO A 395 -14.39 -14.83 27.81
N GLN A 396 -14.47 -13.51 27.61
CA GLN A 396 -15.39 -12.64 28.34
C GLN A 396 -16.65 -12.40 27.50
N PRO A 397 -17.86 -12.40 28.12
CA PRO A 397 -19.12 -12.10 27.45
C PRO A 397 -19.02 -10.82 26.61
N ASP A 398 -19.61 -10.85 25.42
CA ASP A 398 -19.72 -9.70 24.49
C ASP A 398 -18.38 -9.11 24.01
N THR A 399 -17.26 -9.79 24.26
CA THR A 399 -15.96 -9.32 23.80
C THR A 399 -15.60 -9.90 22.43
N ARG A 400 -15.02 -9.03 21.59
CA ARG A 400 -14.46 -9.39 20.29
C ARG A 400 -13.04 -8.85 20.22
N GLY A 401 -12.18 -9.57 19.52
CA GLY A 401 -10.82 -9.10 19.34
C GLY A 401 -9.94 -10.07 18.58
N VAL A 402 -8.64 -9.86 18.69
CA VAL A 402 -7.63 -10.73 18.07
C VAL A 402 -6.81 -11.39 19.17
N LEU A 403 -6.68 -12.71 19.11
CA LEU A 403 -5.75 -13.47 19.93
C LEU A 403 -4.48 -13.75 19.14
N LEU A 404 -3.33 -13.47 19.74
CA LEU A 404 -2.05 -13.98 19.30
C LEU A 404 -1.74 -15.24 20.12
N LEU A 405 -1.67 -16.38 19.45
CA LEU A 405 -1.53 -17.69 20.06
C LEU A 405 -0.23 -18.35 19.62
N ASN A 406 0.51 -18.93 20.56
CA ASN A 406 1.48 -19.95 20.24
C ASN A 406 0.73 -21.27 20.07
N ARG A 407 0.76 -21.82 18.86
CA ARG A 407 0.18 -23.11 18.53
C ARG A 407 1.29 -24.14 18.41
N THR A 408 1.28 -25.14 19.29
CA THR A 408 2.19 -26.28 19.25
C THR A 408 1.45 -27.50 18.73
N THR A 409 2.01 -28.20 17.73
CA THR A 409 1.42 -29.43 17.20
C THR A 409 1.77 -30.61 18.12
N LEU A 410 0.76 -31.24 18.71
CA LEU A 410 0.90 -32.44 19.55
C LEU A 410 0.41 -33.66 18.74
N CYS A 411 1.31 -34.59 18.41
CA CYS A 411 0.91 -35.90 17.91
C CYS A 411 0.80 -36.87 19.10
N ASN A 412 -0.23 -37.71 19.16
CA ASN A 412 -0.41 -38.68 20.25
C ASN A 412 0.79 -39.64 20.32
N THR A 413 1.31 -39.85 21.53
CA THR A 413 2.64 -40.38 21.81
C THR A 413 2.75 -41.88 21.59
N THR A 414 2.98 -42.33 20.36
CA THR A 414 3.67 -43.61 20.08
C THR A 414 4.43 -43.56 18.75
N GLY A 415 5.51 -42.78 18.67
CA GLY A 415 6.52 -42.91 17.62
C GLY A 415 7.04 -41.58 17.03
N PRO A 416 8.36 -41.45 16.76
CA PRO A 416 8.92 -40.26 16.13
C PRO A 416 9.00 -40.43 14.61
N ALA A 417 7.95 -40.04 13.89
CA ALA A 417 7.97 -39.55 12.51
C ALA A 417 6.53 -39.43 12.03
N GLU A 418 6.12 -38.18 11.73
CA GLU A 418 4.89 -37.84 11.00
C GLU A 418 3.57 -38.15 11.75
N CYS A 419 2.71 -37.14 11.89
CA CYS A 419 1.35 -37.30 12.40
C CYS A 419 0.58 -38.18 11.39
N ALA A 420 0.62 -39.50 11.58
CA ALA A 420 -0.07 -40.46 10.73
C ALA A 420 -1.53 -40.64 11.20
N ALA A 421 -2.46 -40.49 10.25
CA ALA A 421 -3.87 -40.89 10.24
C ALA A 421 -4.85 -40.31 11.28
N ASP A 422 -4.39 -39.75 12.41
CA ASP A 422 -5.29 -39.12 13.38
C ASP A 422 -5.25 -37.59 13.32
N VAL A 423 -6.41 -36.97 13.56
CA VAL A 423 -6.59 -35.51 13.57
C VAL A 423 -5.54 -34.89 14.49
N PRO A 424 -4.70 -33.96 13.99
CA PRO A 424 -3.66 -33.35 14.81
C PRO A 424 -4.29 -32.65 16.01
N VAL A 425 -3.80 -32.94 17.21
CA VAL A 425 -4.18 -32.23 18.43
C VAL A 425 -3.25 -31.03 18.56
N PHE A 426 -3.80 -29.87 18.87
CA PHE A 426 -3.02 -28.66 19.03
C PHE A 426 -3.04 -28.22 20.50
N HIS A 427 -1.93 -27.64 20.94
CA HIS A 427 -1.90 -26.88 22.18
C HIS A 427 -1.84 -25.41 21.83
N TYR A 428 -2.77 -24.62 22.38
CA TYR A 428 -2.83 -23.19 22.18
C TYR A 428 -2.48 -22.47 23.48
N GLN A 429 -1.46 -21.62 23.45
CA GLN A 429 -1.09 -20.76 24.56
C GLN A 429 -1.27 -19.30 24.16
N LEU A 430 -2.03 -18.54 24.94
CA LEU A 430 -2.19 -17.11 24.74
C LEU A 430 -0.83 -16.43 24.92
N GLN A 431 -0.39 -15.72 23.89
CA GLN A 431 0.70 -14.76 24.00
C GLN A 431 0.14 -13.39 24.35
N ARG A 432 -0.93 -12.98 23.65
CA ARG A 432 -1.50 -11.65 23.82
C ARG A 432 -2.93 -11.59 23.29
N GLN A 433 -3.78 -10.81 23.97
CA GLN A 433 -5.13 -10.46 23.50
C GLN A 433 -5.16 -8.98 23.09
N LEU A 434 -5.72 -8.70 21.93
CA LEU A 434 -5.98 -7.36 21.42
C LEU A 434 -7.49 -7.16 21.39
N LEU A 435 -8.02 -6.37 22.32
CA LEU A 435 -9.44 -6.02 22.35
C LEU A 435 -9.75 -5.02 21.24
N VAL A 436 -10.82 -5.28 20.47
CA VAL A 436 -11.36 -4.29 19.54
C VAL A 436 -12.39 -3.50 20.34
N SER A 437 -12.11 -2.21 20.60
CA SER A 437 -13.05 -1.34 21.29
C SER A 437 -14.36 -1.30 20.50
N SER A 438 -15.47 -1.72 21.12
CA SER A 438 -16.80 -1.49 20.57
C SER A 438 -17.02 0.02 20.51
N GLY A 439 -16.90 0.61 19.32
CA GLY A 439 -17.42 1.94 19.06
C GLY A 439 -18.87 1.94 19.52
N SER A 440 -19.19 2.82 20.47
CA SER A 440 -20.54 3.03 20.97
C SER A 440 -21.51 3.15 19.79
N ALA A 441 -22.47 2.24 19.70
CA ALA A 441 -23.63 2.46 18.84
C ALA A 441 -24.25 3.81 19.22
N PRO A 442 -24.62 4.66 18.25
CA PRO A 442 -25.33 5.88 18.57
C PRO A 442 -26.63 5.51 19.30
N LYS A 443 -26.83 6.10 20.48
CA LYS A 443 -28.15 6.07 21.11
C LYS A 443 -29.10 6.80 20.17
N VAL A 444 -30.09 6.06 19.68
CA VAL A 444 -31.32 6.63 19.13
C VAL A 444 -32.15 7.00 20.36
N ASP A 445 -32.20 8.30 20.66
CA ASP A 445 -33.31 8.91 21.40
C ASP A 445 -34.21 9.65 20.40
#